data_AF-A0A358N0J2-F1
#
_entry.id   AF-A0A358N0J2-F1
#
_cell.length_a   1.000
_cell.length_b   1.000
_cell.length_c   1.000
_cell.angle_alpha   90.00
_cell.angle_beta   90.00
_cell.angle_gamma   90.00
#
_symmetry.space_group_name_H-M   'P 1'
#
loop_
_entity.id
_entity.type
_entity.pdbx_description
1 polymer ?
#
loop_
_entity_poly.entity_id
_entity_poly.type
_entity_poly.pdbx_seq_one_letter_code
_entity_poly.pdbx_strand_id
1 'polypeptide(L)' 'MLHANSTLGQHASFIEVSIEHSAIVIRGSLPTDEMKAELLPAIRRAGVLSQVNNCVLVAA' A
#
# COMPACT_ATOMS: atom_id res chain seq x y z
N MET A 1 3.46 1.57 -18.32
CA MET A 1 3.40 0.24 -17.68
C MET A 1 3.44 0.45 -16.17
N LEU A 2 2.46 -0.08 -15.42
CA LEU A 2 2.53 -0.05 -13.95
C LEU A 2 3.68 -0.97 -13.50
N HIS A 3 4.66 -0.42 -12.79
CA HIS A 3 5.75 -1.21 -12.21
C HIS A 3 5.30 -1.69 -10.82
N ALA A 4 4.89 -2.97 -10.74
CA ALA A 4 4.54 -3.58 -9.47
C ALA A 4 5.83 -3.87 -8.67
N ASN A 5 5.87 -3.43 -7.41
CA ASN A 5 6.94 -3.82 -6.50
C ASN A 5 6.74 -5.31 -6.14
N SER A 6 7.66 -6.17 -6.60
CA SER A 6 7.57 -7.62 -6.46
C SER A 6 7.56 -8.09 -5.01
N THR A 7 8.24 -7.37 -4.11
CA THR A 7 8.27 -7.67 -2.68
C THR A 7 6.93 -7.33 -2.03
N LEU A 8 6.38 -6.14 -2.29
CA LEU A 8 5.06 -5.76 -1.75
C LEU A 8 3.93 -6.61 -2.35
N GLY A 9 4.06 -7.02 -3.61
CA GLY A 9 3.08 -7.86 -4.30
C GLY A 9 2.85 -9.21 -3.61
N GLN A 10 3.86 -9.78 -2.96
CA GLN A 10 3.73 -11.04 -2.21
C GLN A 10 2.81 -10.93 -0.99
N HIS A 11 2.58 -9.70 -0.50
CA HIS A 11 1.74 -9.43 0.66
C HIS A 11 0.40 -8.78 0.29
N ALA A 12 0.08 -8.67 -1.01
CA ALA A 12 -1.16 -8.05 -1.47
C ALA A 12 -2.40 -8.73 -0.88
N SER A 13 -2.38 -10.04 -0.64
CA SER A 13 -3.48 -10.78 -0.02
C SER A 13 -3.75 -10.39 1.45
N PHE A 14 -2.80 -9.74 2.12
CA PHE A 14 -2.95 -9.24 3.50
C PHE A 14 -3.31 -7.76 3.55
N ILE A 15 -3.53 -7.14 2.40
CA ILE A 15 -3.84 -5.73 2.26
C ILE A 15 -5.21 -5.57 1.58
N GLU A 16 -6.09 -4.84 2.24
CA GLU A 16 -7.36 -4.39 1.69
C GLU A 16 -7.20 -2.98 1.14
N VAL A 17 -7.75 -2.74 -0.05
CA VAL A 17 -7.80 -1.42 -0.69
C VAL A 17 -9.26 -1.03 -0.91
N SER A 18 -9.65 0.11 -0.35
CA SER A 18 -10.98 0.69 -0.51
C SER A 18 -10.89 2.16 -0.95
N ILE A 19 -12.01 2.70 -1.43
CA ILE A 19 -12.14 4.13 -1.75
C ILE A 19 -13.13 4.74 -0.75
N GLU A 20 -12.69 5.70 0.05
CA GLU A 20 -13.50 6.41 1.04
C GLU A 20 -13.36 7.91 0.82
N HIS A 21 -14.47 8.63 0.62
CA HIS A 21 -14.48 10.10 0.45
C HIS A 21 -13.44 10.61 -0.56
N SER A 22 -13.30 9.92 -1.71
CA SER A 22 -12.32 10.22 -2.76
C SER A 22 -10.84 9.97 -2.41
N ALA A 23 -10.56 9.38 -1.25
CA ALA A 23 -9.24 8.88 -0.88
C ALA A 23 -9.16 7.35 -1.03
N ILE A 24 -8.00 6.86 -1.44
CA ILE A 24 -7.69 5.43 -1.42
C ILE A 24 -7.25 5.10 0.00
N VAL A 25 -7.96 4.20 0.66
CA VAL A 25 -7.61 3.75 2.00
C VAL A 25 -7.04 2.35 1.90
N ILE A 26 -5.89 2.15 2.54
CA ILE A 26 -5.15 0.89 2.50
C ILE A 26 -5.04 0.38 3.93
N ARG A 27 -5.62 -0.81 4.17
CA ARG A 27 -5.67 -1.45 5.49
C ARG A 27 -5.04 -2.82 5.43
N GLY A 28 -4.59 -3.32 6.58
CA GLY A 28 -4.01 -4.65 6.68
C GLY A 28 -2.71 -4.66 7.47
N SER A 29 -1.89 -5.68 7.23
CA SER A 29 -0.65 -5.88 7.96
C SER A 29 0.51 -6.22 7.02
N LEU A 30 1.67 -5.61 7.27
CA LEU A 30 2.92 -5.91 6.58
C LEU A 30 3.97 -6.45 7.58
N PRO A 31 4.90 -7.31 7.15
CA PRO A 31 5.87 -7.94 8.03
C PRO A 31 6.88 -6.98 8.69
N THR A 32 7.26 -5.90 8.01
CA THR A 32 8.30 -4.98 8.50
C THR A 32 7.93 -3.52 8.27
N ASP A 33 8.56 -2.64 9.07
CA ASP A 33 8.42 -1.20 8.92
C ASP A 33 8.98 -0.70 7.57
N GLU A 34 10.08 -1.31 7.09
CA GLU A 34 10.65 -0.99 5.78
C GLU A 34 9.66 -1.23 4.63
N MET A 35 8.88 -2.31 4.69
CA MET A 35 7.85 -2.60 3.70
C MET A 35 6.70 -1.60 3.79
N LYS A 36 6.30 -1.23 5.00
CA LYS A 36 5.28 -0.18 5.20
C LYS A 36 5.76 1.17 4.66
N ALA A 37 7.04 1.51 4.84
CA ALA A 37 7.65 2.73 4.33
C ALA A 37 7.69 2.76 2.79
N GLU A 38 7.95 1.62 2.14
CA GLU A 38 7.99 1.50 0.67
C GLU A 38 6.62 1.53 -0.03
N LEU A 39 5.53 1.34 0.73
CA LEU A 39 4.18 1.24 0.19
C LEU A 39 3.74 2.53 -0.51
N LEU A 40 3.90 3.68 0.15
CA LEU A 40 3.52 4.99 -0.40
C LEU A 40 4.35 5.34 -1.65
N PRO A 41 5.69 5.23 -1.65
CA PRO A 41 6.52 5.39 -2.84
C PRO A 41 6.09 4.48 -4.00
N ALA A 42 5.79 3.20 -3.73
CA ALA A 42 5.33 2.27 -4.77
C ALA A 42 3.99 2.69 -5.39
N ILE A 43 3.03 3.13 -4.58
CA ILE A 43 1.72 3.62 -5.04
C ILE A 43 1.88 4.88 -5.91
N ARG A 44 2.75 5.81 -5.51
CA ARG A 44 3.04 7.01 -6.31
C ARG A 44 3.71 6.65 -7.64
N ARG A 45 4.68 5.73 -7.65
CA ARG A 45 5.30 5.21 -8.88
C ARG A 45 4.30 4.52 -9.81
N ALA A 46 3.23 3.93 -9.27
CA ALA A 46 2.15 3.33 -10.05
C ALA A 46 1.22 4.36 -10.72
N GLY A 47 1.41 5.66 -10.49
CA GLY A 47 0.62 6.73 -11.11
C GLY A 47 -0.65 7.11 -10.32
N VAL A 48 -0.77 6.68 -9.07
CA VAL A 48 -1.89 7.08 -8.21
C VAL A 48 -1.67 8.50 -7.71
N LEU A 49 -2.50 9.43 -8.16
CA LEU A 49 -2.46 10.85 -7.78
C LEU A 49 -3.44 11.21 -6.66
N SER A 50 -4.43 10.34 -6.38
CA SER A 50 -5.41 10.56 -5.32
C SER A 50 -4.77 10.63 -3.93
N GLN A 51 -5.50 11.17 -2.96
CA GLN A 51 -5.11 11.07 -1.55
C GLN A 51 -5.05 9.59 -1.15
N VAL A 52 -4.00 9.20 -0.45
CA VAL A 52 -3.80 7.82 0.02
C VAL A 52 -3.72 7.85 1.54
N ASN A 53 -4.62 7.13 2.20
CA ASN A 53 -4.59 6.94 3.64
C ASN A 53 -4.02 5.54 3.95
N ASN A 54 -2.78 5.51 4.43
CA ASN A 54 -2.09 4.27 4.77
C ASN A 54 -2.38 3.90 6.24
N CYS A 55 -3.31 2.99 6.44
CA CYS A 55 -3.68 2.42 7.73
C CYS A 55 -3.07 1.01 7.93
N VAL A 56 -1.98 0.69 7.23
CA VAL A 56 -1.29 -0.60 7.39
C VAL A 56 -0.51 -0.63 8.70
N LEU A 57 -0.65 -1.74 9.42
CA LEU A 57 0.08 -2.03 10.65
C LEU A 57 1.28 -2.93 10.35
N VAL A 58 2.31 -2.88 11.18
CA VAL A 58 3.38 -3.88 11.14
C VAL A 58 2.91 -5.09 11.94
N ALA A 59 2.94 -6.28 11.34
CA ALA A 59 2.66 -7.53 12.04
C ALA A 59 3.75 -7.76 13.10
N ALA A 60 3.36 -8.01 14.35
CA ALA A 60 4.26 -8.29 15.45
C ALA A 60 4.93 -9.67 15.32
#